data_AF-A0A7Y3CMJ2-F1
#
_entry.id   AF-A0A7Y3CMJ2-F1
#
_cell.length_a   1.000
_cell.length_b   1.000
_cell.length_c   1.000
_cell.angle_alpha   90.00
_cell.angle_beta   90.00
_cell.angle_gamma   90.00
#
_symmetry.space_group_name_H-M   'P 1'
#
loop_
_entity.id
_entity.type
_entity.pdbx_description
1 polymer ?
#
loop_
_entity_poly.entity_id
_entity_poly.type
_entity_poly.pdbx_seq_one_letter_code
_entity_poly.pdbx_strand_id
1 'polypeptide(L)'
;MKKIVVILTFFAFVPLSLAEELAEDGLDYGDYTSVTLQVKSWDALGEGKYEDAVRYTEKCTELYEEKAREMQASLSAKPSSDVAHDYWALNDVGTCYFIRGEALMKLKKNAEAIAAFKVVRDELYYSQAWDPKGWFWSPSDAAYPRIEMLEAKTKNDF
;
A
#
# COMPACT_ATOMS: atom_id res chain seq x y z
N MET A 1 -31.21 -59.43 -13.46
CA MET A 1 -31.25 -58.43 -12.35
C MET A 1 -29.98 -58.62 -11.54
N LYS A 2 -29.09 -57.69 -11.21
CA LYS A 2 -28.79 -56.28 -11.53
C LYS A 2 -27.28 -56.17 -11.21
N LYS A 3 -26.47 -55.56 -12.09
CA LYS A 3 -25.03 -55.31 -11.84
C LYS A 3 -24.92 -54.23 -10.76
N ILE A 4 -24.22 -54.50 -9.66
CA ILE A 4 -23.92 -53.49 -8.63
C ILE A 4 -22.67 -52.74 -9.08
N VAL A 5 -22.84 -51.46 -9.42
CA VAL A 5 -21.74 -50.52 -9.64
C VAL A 5 -21.48 -49.84 -8.30
N VAL A 6 -20.29 -50.04 -7.75
CA VAL A 6 -19.81 -49.29 -6.58
C VAL A 6 -19.12 -48.04 -7.10
N ILE A 7 -19.80 -46.89 -7.00
CA ILE A 7 -19.20 -45.59 -7.24
C ILE A 7 -18.58 -45.13 -5.92
N LEU A 8 -17.25 -45.14 -5.87
CA LEU A 8 -16.47 -44.60 -4.76
C LEU A 8 -16.27 -43.10 -5.00
N THR A 9 -17.23 -42.29 -4.55
CA THR A 9 -17.06 -40.83 -4.49
C THR A 9 -16.19 -40.48 -3.29
N PHE A 10 -14.92 -40.17 -3.53
CA PHE A 10 -14.07 -39.46 -2.58
C PHE A 10 -14.61 -38.04 -2.42
N PHE A 11 -15.41 -37.79 -1.39
CA PHE A 11 -15.61 -36.45 -0.88
C PHE A 11 -14.31 -36.04 -0.20
N ALA A 12 -13.55 -35.15 -0.83
CA ALA A 12 -12.48 -34.43 -0.14
C ALA A 12 -13.15 -33.64 0.99
N PHE A 13 -13.08 -34.16 2.21
CA PHE A 13 -13.46 -33.45 3.41
C PHE A 13 -12.36 -32.43 3.65
N VAL A 14 -12.47 -31.27 2.99
CA VAL A 14 -11.68 -30.11 3.37
C VAL A 14 -12.06 -29.83 4.82
N PRO A 15 -11.13 -29.94 5.78
CA PRO A 15 -11.46 -29.68 7.17
C PRO A 15 -11.96 -28.23 7.26
N LEU A 16 -13.09 -28.04 7.94
CA LEU A 16 -13.73 -26.74 8.14
C LEU A 16 -12.75 -25.70 8.71
N SER A 17 -11.71 -26.14 9.44
CA SER A 17 -10.64 -25.28 9.95
C SER A 17 -9.78 -24.63 8.87
N LEU A 18 -9.67 -25.24 7.67
CA LEU A 18 -8.94 -24.66 6.53
C LEU A 18 -9.82 -23.66 5.76
N ALA A 19 -11.14 -23.71 5.92
CA ALA A 19 -12.06 -22.70 5.40
C ALA A 19 -12.19 -21.49 6.35
N GLU A 20 -12.04 -21.72 7.66
CA GLU A 20 -11.94 -20.63 8.66
C GLU A 20 -10.65 -19.82 8.51
N GLU A 21 -9.52 -20.43 8.12
CA GLU A 21 -8.29 -19.70 7.83
C GLU A 21 -8.38 -18.83 6.55
N LEU A 22 -9.30 -19.16 5.63
CA LEU A 22 -9.57 -18.38 4.42
C LEU A 22 -10.56 -17.21 4.65
N ALA A 23 -11.09 -17.09 5.87
CA ALA A 23 -12.13 -16.15 6.24
C ALA A 23 -11.78 -15.43 7.54
N GLU A 24 -10.63 -14.75 7.60
CA GLU A 24 -10.37 -13.75 8.63
C GLU A 24 -10.63 -12.33 8.07
N ASP A 25 -11.88 -11.91 8.34
CA ASP A 25 -12.41 -10.60 8.66
C ASP A 25 -12.02 -9.33 7.86
N GLY A 26 -13.00 -8.46 7.63
CA GLY A 26 -12.77 -7.17 7.00
C GLY A 26 -11.78 -6.34 7.82
N LEU A 27 -10.74 -5.80 7.16
CA LEU A 27 -9.78 -4.90 7.81
C LEU A 27 -10.55 -3.75 8.49
N ASP A 28 -10.20 -3.42 9.74
CA ASP A 28 -10.75 -2.24 10.40
C ASP A 28 -10.16 -0.97 9.76
N TYR A 29 -10.92 -0.35 8.87
CA TYR A 29 -10.54 0.91 8.20
C TYR A 29 -10.77 2.16 9.06
N GLY A 30 -11.26 2.02 10.30
CA GLY A 30 -11.56 3.14 11.18
C GLY A 30 -12.64 4.06 10.63
N ASP A 31 -12.41 5.37 10.68
CA ASP A 31 -13.33 6.39 10.15
C ASP A 31 -13.19 6.64 8.64
N TYR A 32 -12.40 5.81 7.94
CA TYR A 32 -12.09 5.90 6.52
C TYR A 32 -11.40 7.19 6.08
N THR A 33 -10.96 8.05 7.00
CA THR A 33 -10.22 9.26 6.63
C THR A 33 -8.84 8.91 6.08
N SER A 34 -8.29 9.76 5.21
CA SER A 34 -6.97 9.56 4.60
C SER A 34 -5.88 9.40 5.66
N VAL A 35 -5.92 10.20 6.72
CA VAL A 35 -4.98 10.15 7.85
C VAL A 35 -5.12 8.85 8.65
N THR A 36 -6.35 8.41 8.95
CA THR A 36 -6.57 7.14 9.67
C THR A 36 -6.03 5.96 8.87
N LEU A 37 -6.28 5.93 7.57
CA LEU A 37 -5.79 4.88 6.67
C LEU A 37 -4.26 4.92 6.54
N GLN A 38 -3.67 6.12 6.46
CA GLN A 38 -2.23 6.31 6.38
C GLN A 38 -1.52 5.89 7.68
N VAL A 39 -2.08 6.22 8.85
CA VAL A 39 -1.57 5.75 10.15
C VAL A 39 -1.67 4.24 10.28
N LYS A 40 -2.82 3.64 9.98
CA LYS A 40 -2.99 2.17 9.99
C LYS A 40 -2.04 1.46 9.02
N SER A 41 -1.72 2.10 7.89
CA SER A 41 -0.72 1.58 6.94
C SER A 41 0.68 1.55 7.55
N TRP A 42 1.08 2.60 8.29
CA TRP A 42 2.36 2.64 9.02
C TRP A 42 2.42 1.58 10.12
N ASP A 43 1.36 1.47 10.92
CA ASP A 43 1.29 0.50 12.00
C ASP A 43 1.42 -0.93 11.45
N ALA A 44 0.65 -1.27 10.42
CA ALA A 44 0.72 -2.58 9.77
C ALA A 44 2.11 -2.87 9.18
N LEU A 45 2.74 -1.88 8.53
CA LEU A 45 4.11 -2.03 8.00
C LEU A 45 5.12 -2.27 9.13
N GLY A 46 5.02 -1.52 10.25
CA GLY A 46 5.90 -1.66 11.41
C GLY A 46 5.73 -2.99 12.15
N GLU A 47 4.52 -3.54 12.14
CA GLU A 47 4.19 -4.86 12.71
C GLU A 47 4.54 -6.03 11.79
N GLY A 48 5.00 -5.75 10.56
CA GLY A 48 5.32 -6.78 9.56
C GLY A 48 4.09 -7.38 8.87
N LYS A 49 2.91 -6.77 9.03
CA LYS A 49 1.65 -7.15 8.36
C LYS A 49 1.59 -6.49 6.98
N TYR A 50 2.46 -6.94 6.08
CA TYR A 50 2.69 -6.24 4.81
C TYR A 50 1.46 -6.27 3.89
N GLU A 51 0.71 -7.37 3.85
CA GLU A 51 -0.54 -7.47 3.10
C GLU A 51 -1.59 -6.49 3.62
N ASP A 52 -1.72 -6.34 4.93
CA ASP A 52 -2.62 -5.37 5.54
C ASP A 52 -2.19 -3.93 5.24
N ALA A 53 -0.88 -3.65 5.29
CA ALA A 53 -0.34 -2.36 4.90
C ALA A 53 -0.70 -2.03 3.44
N VAL A 54 -0.57 -3.00 2.52
CA VAL A 54 -1.02 -2.82 1.12
C VAL A 54 -2.51 -2.51 1.08
N ARG A 55 -3.36 -3.29 1.76
CA ARG A 55 -4.82 -3.10 1.76
C ARG A 55 -5.25 -1.74 2.34
N TYR A 56 -4.61 -1.25 3.39
CA TYR A 56 -4.88 0.09 3.94
C TYR A 56 -4.50 1.19 2.94
N THR A 57 -3.33 1.08 2.31
CA THR A 57 -2.91 2.06 1.30
C THR A 57 -3.83 2.02 0.09
N GLU A 58 -4.29 0.85 -0.36
CA GLU A 58 -5.25 0.69 -1.47
C GLU A 58 -6.57 1.36 -1.16
N LYS A 59 -7.09 1.18 0.05
CA LYS A 59 -8.29 1.90 0.49
C LYS A 59 -8.09 3.41 0.51
N CYS A 60 -6.92 3.89 0.95
CA CYS A 60 -6.62 5.32 0.94
C CYS A 60 -6.61 5.88 -0.49
N THR A 61 -5.91 5.22 -1.42
CA THR A 61 -5.90 5.64 -2.83
C THR A 61 -7.28 5.55 -3.46
N GLU A 62 -8.05 4.48 -3.21
CA GLU A 62 -9.41 4.33 -3.75
C GLU A 62 -10.31 5.53 -3.42
N LEU A 63 -10.18 6.09 -2.21
CA LEU A 63 -11.03 7.17 -1.73
C LEU A 63 -10.49 8.57 -2.07
N TYR A 64 -9.17 8.74 -2.18
CA TYR A 64 -8.55 10.07 -2.15
C TYR A 64 -7.59 10.37 -3.31
N GLU A 65 -7.35 9.43 -4.24
CA GLU A 65 -6.46 9.61 -5.39
C GLU A 65 -6.76 10.87 -6.20
N GLU A 66 -8.04 11.08 -6.54
CA GLU A 66 -8.49 12.21 -7.35
C GLU A 66 -8.16 13.53 -6.66
N LYS A 67 -8.49 13.65 -5.36
CA LYS A 67 -8.21 14.85 -4.57
C LYS A 67 -6.71 15.10 -4.42
N ALA A 68 -5.91 14.05 -4.23
CA ALA A 68 -4.45 14.16 -4.15
C ALA A 68 -3.84 14.73 -5.44
N ARG A 69 -4.34 14.28 -6.60
CA ARG A 69 -3.90 14.77 -7.92
C ARG A 69 -4.33 16.20 -8.19
N GLU A 70 -5.54 16.58 -7.79
CA GLU A 70 -6.00 17.98 -7.85
C GLU A 70 -5.10 18.89 -7.02
N MET A 71 -4.76 18.47 -5.79
CA MET A 71 -3.86 19.21 -4.91
C MET A 71 -2.45 19.32 -5.51
N GLN A 72 -1.89 18.23 -6.04
CA GLN A 72 -0.61 18.26 -6.76
C GLN A 72 -0.65 19.25 -7.93
N ALA A 73 -1.70 19.23 -8.75
CA ALA A 73 -1.83 20.08 -9.92
C ALA A 73 -2.00 21.56 -9.56
N SER A 74 -2.52 21.87 -8.36
CA SER A 74 -2.65 23.24 -7.86
C SER A 74 -1.32 23.89 -7.46
N LEU A 75 -0.25 23.09 -7.35
CA LEU A 75 1.05 23.50 -6.84
C LEU A 75 2.05 23.73 -7.97
N SER A 76 2.78 24.84 -7.89
CA SER A 76 3.94 25.11 -8.75
C SER A 76 5.28 24.77 -8.07
N ALA A 77 5.27 24.60 -6.74
CA ALA A 77 6.41 24.23 -5.94
C ALA A 77 5.93 23.49 -4.68
N LYS A 78 6.86 22.78 -4.03
CA LYS A 78 6.61 22.11 -2.75
C LYS A 78 6.21 23.13 -1.68
N PRO A 79 5.07 22.95 -0.97
CA PRO A 79 4.64 23.86 0.09
C PRO A 79 5.65 23.93 1.24
N SER A 80 5.76 25.07 1.89
CA SER A 80 6.51 25.19 3.14
C SER A 80 5.80 24.46 4.29
N SER A 81 6.55 24.11 5.34
CA SER A 81 6.05 23.27 6.43
C SER A 81 4.87 23.86 7.22
N ASP A 82 4.73 25.18 7.25
CA ASP A 82 3.63 25.90 7.90
C ASP A 82 2.28 25.66 7.22
N VAL A 83 2.25 25.41 5.91
CA VAL A 83 1.03 25.15 5.13
C VAL A 83 0.98 23.74 4.55
N ALA A 84 1.96 22.88 4.84
CA ALA A 84 2.02 21.53 4.31
C ALA A 84 0.73 20.74 4.59
N HIS A 85 0.14 20.91 5.78
CA HIS A 85 -1.08 20.23 6.21
C HIS A 85 -2.33 20.60 5.38
N ASP A 86 -2.35 21.75 4.71
CA ASP A 86 -3.47 22.14 3.82
C ASP A 86 -3.59 21.20 2.62
N TYR A 87 -2.49 20.54 2.26
CA TYR A 87 -2.40 19.56 1.16
C TYR A 87 -2.57 18.13 1.68
N TRP A 88 -3.52 17.93 2.60
CA TRP A 88 -3.74 16.68 3.32
C TRP A 88 -3.86 15.46 2.41
N ALA A 89 -4.68 15.53 1.35
CA ALA A 89 -4.90 14.37 0.48
C ALA A 89 -3.63 14.00 -0.28
N LEU A 90 -2.93 15.00 -0.82
CA LEU A 90 -1.65 14.81 -1.50
C LEU A 90 -0.62 14.15 -0.57
N ASN A 91 -0.51 14.66 0.66
CA ASN A 91 0.42 14.17 1.65
C ASN A 91 0.11 12.74 2.07
N ASP A 92 -1.14 12.46 2.43
CA ASP A 92 -1.57 11.15 2.91
C ASP A 92 -1.48 10.09 1.80
N VAL A 93 -1.98 10.40 0.59
CA VAL A 93 -1.94 9.49 -0.56
C VAL A 93 -0.51 9.27 -1.05
N GLY A 94 0.30 10.31 -1.15
CA GLY A 94 1.72 10.18 -1.52
C GLY A 94 2.49 9.31 -0.52
N THR A 95 2.20 9.47 0.77
CA THR A 95 2.78 8.61 1.82
C THR A 95 2.28 7.18 1.72
N CYS A 96 0.99 6.96 1.44
CA CYS A 96 0.42 5.64 1.21
C CYS A 96 1.09 4.91 0.03
N TYR A 97 1.39 5.60 -1.07
CA TYR A 97 2.15 4.99 -2.17
C TYR A 97 3.57 4.58 -1.76
N PHE A 98 4.25 5.40 -0.95
CA PHE A 98 5.56 5.04 -0.40
C PHE A 98 5.47 3.80 0.51
N ILE A 99 4.52 3.77 1.44
CA ILE A 99 4.29 2.62 2.33
C ILE A 99 3.96 1.37 1.52
N ARG A 100 3.11 1.49 0.49
CA ARG A 100 2.76 0.37 -0.40
C ARG A 100 3.99 -0.21 -1.07
N GLY A 101 4.87 0.65 -1.58
CA GLY A 101 6.14 0.24 -2.17
C GLY A 101 7.01 -0.55 -1.18
N GLU A 102 7.19 -0.02 0.05
CA GLU A 102 7.97 -0.69 1.10
C GLU A 102 7.36 -2.05 1.49
N ALA A 103 6.04 -2.13 1.66
CA ALA A 103 5.35 -3.39 1.97
C ALA A 103 5.49 -4.42 0.84
N LEU A 104 5.28 -4.02 -0.41
CA LEU A 104 5.43 -4.88 -1.58
C LEU A 104 6.88 -5.38 -1.75
N MET A 105 7.88 -4.56 -1.41
CA MET A 105 9.28 -5.01 -1.37
C MET A 105 9.48 -6.14 -0.35
N LYS A 106 8.90 -6.03 0.84
CA LYS A 106 8.99 -7.06 1.88
C LYS A 106 8.30 -8.36 1.44
N LEU A 107 7.24 -8.24 0.65
CA LEU A 107 6.55 -9.36 -0.01
C LEU A 107 7.27 -9.89 -1.26
N LYS A 108 8.44 -9.36 -1.61
CA LYS A 108 9.22 -9.71 -2.83
C LYS A 108 8.48 -9.44 -4.14
N LYS A 109 7.43 -8.59 -4.11
CA LYS A 109 6.66 -8.15 -5.27
C LYS A 109 7.31 -6.93 -5.92
N ASN A 110 8.55 -7.10 -6.40
CA ASN A 110 9.41 -5.97 -6.79
C ASN A 110 8.82 -5.10 -7.91
N ALA A 111 8.16 -5.70 -8.91
CA ALA A 111 7.56 -4.94 -10.02
C ALA A 111 6.41 -4.04 -9.53
N GLU A 112 5.54 -4.58 -8.67
CA GLU A 112 4.44 -3.82 -8.05
C GLU A 112 4.99 -2.73 -7.12
N ALA A 113 6.05 -3.02 -6.37
CA ALA A 113 6.73 -2.05 -5.52
C ALA A 113 7.29 -0.87 -6.34
N ILE A 114 8.00 -1.15 -7.44
CA ILE A 114 8.51 -0.12 -8.35
C ILE A 114 7.35 0.72 -8.88
N ALA A 115 6.23 0.11 -9.28
CA ALA A 115 5.07 0.84 -9.77
C ALA A 115 4.51 1.82 -8.71
N ALA A 116 4.34 1.36 -7.46
CA ALA A 116 3.86 2.21 -6.36
C ALA A 116 4.82 3.38 -6.08
N PHE A 117 6.13 3.13 -6.02
CA PHE A 117 7.13 4.18 -5.84
C PHE A 117 7.16 5.19 -6.99
N LYS A 118 6.95 4.74 -8.23
CA LYS A 118 6.90 5.63 -9.40
C LYS A 118 5.71 6.59 -9.35
N VAL A 119 4.56 6.17 -8.83
CA VAL A 119 3.42 7.09 -8.66
C VAL A 119 3.79 8.25 -7.75
N VAL A 120 4.36 8.00 -6.58
CA VAL A 120 4.75 9.09 -5.68
C VAL A 120 5.89 9.94 -6.24
N ARG A 121 6.84 9.31 -6.94
CA ARG A 121 7.98 10.01 -7.58
C ARG A 121 7.55 10.92 -8.72
N ASP A 122 6.66 10.45 -9.59
CA ASP A 122 6.36 11.09 -10.87
C ASP A 122 5.06 11.91 -10.83
N GLU A 123 4.13 11.54 -9.96
CA GLU A 123 2.75 12.03 -10.02
C GLU A 123 2.30 12.73 -8.73
N LEU A 124 2.93 12.46 -7.58
CA LEU A 124 2.60 13.08 -6.28
C LEU A 124 3.86 13.67 -5.61
N TYR A 125 4.75 14.23 -6.43
CA TYR A 125 6.11 14.61 -6.04
C TYR A 125 6.21 15.80 -5.08
N TYR A 126 5.12 16.54 -4.84
CA TYR A 126 5.09 17.59 -3.81
C TYR A 126 4.53 17.12 -2.46
N SER A 127 4.17 15.84 -2.34
CA SER A 127 3.74 15.26 -1.07
C SER A 127 4.79 15.40 0.04
N GLN A 128 4.29 15.55 1.26
CA GLN A 128 5.06 15.73 2.49
C GLN A 128 4.45 14.91 3.61
N ALA A 129 5.27 14.23 4.41
CA ALA A 129 4.81 13.54 5.60
C ALA A 129 5.51 14.07 6.84
N TRP A 130 4.74 14.26 7.91
CA TRP A 130 5.27 14.62 9.21
C TRP A 130 5.99 13.43 9.83
N ASP A 131 7.26 13.60 10.18
CA ASP A 131 7.98 12.69 11.07
C ASP A 131 7.76 13.17 12.52
N PRO A 132 7.30 12.29 13.44
CA PRO A 132 7.16 12.63 14.86
C PRO A 132 8.43 13.19 15.52
N LYS A 133 9.61 13.03 14.90
CA LYS A 133 10.88 13.62 15.34
C LYS A 133 11.04 15.10 14.96
N GLY A 134 10.06 15.72 14.31
CA GLY A 134 9.96 17.18 14.21
C GLY A 134 10.25 17.78 12.83
N TRP A 135 10.18 16.99 11.75
CA TRP A 135 10.40 17.50 10.39
C TRP A 135 9.41 16.89 9.40
N PHE A 136 9.16 17.60 8.29
CA PHE A 136 8.52 17.00 7.12
C PHE A 136 9.56 16.35 6.21
N TRP A 137 9.30 15.13 5.77
CA TRP A 137 10.09 14.43 4.76
C TRP A 137 9.33 14.30 3.44
N SER A 138 10.04 13.93 2.37
CA SER A 138 9.50 13.78 1.01
C SER A 138 9.30 12.30 0.67
N PRO A 139 8.07 11.81 0.54
CA PRO A 139 7.78 10.48 -0.01
C PRO A 139 8.42 10.23 -1.37
N SER A 140 8.46 11.25 -2.23
CA SER A 140 9.13 11.18 -3.54
C SER A 140 10.64 10.97 -3.40
N ASP A 141 11.33 11.80 -2.60
CA ASP A 141 12.80 11.70 -2.43
C ASP A 141 13.19 10.35 -1.82
N ALA A 142 12.37 9.84 -0.89
CA ALA A 142 12.59 8.53 -0.27
C ALA A 142 12.39 7.37 -1.26
N ALA A 143 11.51 7.52 -2.26
CA ALA A 143 11.21 6.50 -3.25
C ALA A 143 12.34 6.30 -4.28
N TYR A 144 13.07 7.35 -4.66
CA TYR A 144 14.17 7.28 -5.64
C TYR A 144 15.17 6.14 -5.40
N PRO A 145 15.87 6.08 -4.24
CA PRO A 145 16.84 5.02 -3.99
C PRO A 145 16.21 3.61 -3.94
N ARG A 146 14.91 3.49 -3.65
CA ARG A 146 14.22 2.19 -3.65
C ARG A 146 14.00 1.68 -5.08
N ILE A 147 13.58 2.57 -5.97
CA ILE A 147 13.41 2.26 -7.38
C ILE A 147 14.75 1.81 -7.98
N GLU A 148 15.83 2.58 -7.77
CA GLU A 148 17.16 2.24 -8.30
C GLU A 148 17.64 0.87 -7.83
N MET A 149 17.49 0.60 -6.53
CA MET A 149 17.88 -0.69 -5.95
C MET A 149 17.09 -1.85 -6.55
N LEU A 150 15.76 -1.72 -6.69
CA LEU A 150 14.91 -2.78 -7.22
C LEU A 150 15.12 -2.99 -8.73
N GLU A 151 15.34 -1.93 -9.50
CA GLU A 151 15.64 -2.03 -10.93
C GLU A 151 17.01 -2.67 -11.16
N ALA A 152 18.02 -2.35 -10.34
CA ALA A 152 19.32 -3.01 -10.40
C ALA A 152 19.23 -4.51 -10.05
N LYS A 153 18.47 -4.86 -9.01
CA LYS A 153 18.24 -6.26 -8.62
C LYS A 153 17.55 -7.04 -9.74
N THR A 154 16.48 -6.50 -10.31
CA THR A 154 15.70 -7.15 -11.37
C THR A 154 16.54 -7.42 -12.62
N LYS A 155 17.50 -6.56 -12.95
CA LYS A 155 18.43 -6.77 -14.08
C LYS A 155 19.43 -7.91 -13.85
N ASN A 156 19.79 -8.18 -12.59
CA ASN A 156 20.77 -9.21 -12.22
C ASN A 156 20.14 -10.59 -12.00
N ASP A 157 18.81 -10.68 -11.99
CA ASP A 157 18.06 -11.94 -11.84
C ASP A 157 17.81 -12.65 -13.20
N PHE A 158 18.30 -12.08 -14.31
CA PHE A 158 18.30 -12.66 -15.67
C PHE A 158 19.73 -13.00 -16.13
#